data_AF-A0A368GUZ8-F1
#
_entry.id   AF-A0A368GUZ8-F1
#
_cell.length_a   1.000
_cell.length_b   1.000
_cell.length_c   1.000
_cell.angle_alpha   90.00
_cell.angle_beta   90.00
_cell.angle_gamma   90.00
#
_symmetry.space_group_name_H-M   'P 1'
#
loop_
_entity.id
_entity.type
_entity.pdbx_description
1 polymer ?
#
loop_
_entity_poly.entity_id
_entity_poly.type
_entity_poly.pdbx_seq_one_letter_code
_entity_poly.pdbx_strand_id
1 'polypeptide(L)'
;MNWQGINATQHIDDSMRSWWLEYKKNGNVDFKNRYSSAQNYYGWANMAKGKTTRIGCSYWICDQQRAIFTCVYNAKAHCEKRKIYEPGPPCSDDDDCSTYPNSRCIPSLGLCQAPDIPKG
;
A
#
# COMPACT_ATOMS: atom_id res chain seq x y z
N MET A 1 17.57 4.07 13.80
CA MET A 1 16.44 4.76 14.47
C MET A 1 15.66 3.70 15.20
N ASN A 2 15.49 3.85 16.51
CA ASN A 2 14.83 2.86 17.37
C ASN A 2 13.34 3.22 17.43
N TRP A 3 12.49 2.43 16.78
CA TRP A 3 11.05 2.66 16.62
C TRP A 3 10.25 1.72 17.51
N GLN A 4 10.50 1.77 18.81
CA GLN A 4 9.68 1.05 19.79
C GLN A 4 8.80 2.06 20.50
N GLY A 5 7.59 2.25 19.97
CA GLY A 5 6.55 3.07 20.59
C GLY A 5 6.23 2.63 22.03
N ILE A 6 5.74 3.58 22.83
CA ILE A 6 5.42 3.35 24.26
C ILE A 6 3.91 3.01 24.43
N ASN A 7 3.12 3.16 23.37
CA ASN A 7 1.71 2.79 23.32
C ASN A 7 1.30 2.26 21.94
N ALA A 8 0.13 1.62 21.86
CA ALA A 8 -0.36 0.95 20.65
C ALA A 8 -0.43 1.88 19.43
N THR A 9 -0.85 3.13 19.60
CA THR A 9 -0.91 4.12 18.51
C THR A 9 0.47 4.35 17.89
N GLN A 10 1.49 4.52 18.71
CA GLN A 10 2.84 4.74 18.22
C GLN A 10 3.42 3.49 17.56
N HIS A 11 3.16 2.29 18.09
CA HIS A 11 3.54 1.04 17.42
C HIS A 11 2.91 0.88 16.04
N ILE A 12 1.65 1.28 15.88
CA ILE A 12 0.94 1.22 14.61
C ILE A 12 1.57 2.20 13.60
N ASP A 13 1.82 3.45 14.02
CA ASP A 13 2.48 4.45 13.17
C ASP A 13 3.88 4.02 12.74
N ASP A 14 4.69 3.55 13.70
CA ASP A 14 6.03 3.02 13.46
C ASP A 14 6.01 1.82 12.49
N SER A 15 5.02 0.94 12.62
CA SER A 15 4.86 -0.23 11.75
C SER A 15 4.51 0.19 10.32
N MET A 16 3.51 1.06 10.14
CA MET A 16 3.13 1.58 8.82
C MET A 16 4.30 2.31 8.15
N ARG A 17 5.00 3.15 8.92
CA ARG A 17 6.18 3.87 8.44
C ARG A 17 7.31 2.92 8.07
N SER A 18 7.57 1.89 8.88
CA SER A 18 8.61 0.89 8.62
C SER A 18 8.34 0.13 7.32
N TRP A 19 7.11 -0.37 7.13
CA TRP A 19 6.70 -1.04 5.90
C TRP A 19 6.83 -0.11 4.70
N TRP A 20 6.33 1.12 4.82
CA TRP A 20 6.42 2.09 3.73
C TRP A 20 7.86 2.35 3.33
N LEU A 21 8.78 2.54 4.28
CA LEU A 21 10.19 2.90 4.04
C LEU A 21 11.05 1.80 3.44
N GLU A 22 10.56 0.57 3.29
CA GLU A 22 11.29 -0.52 2.63
C GLU A 22 11.74 -0.13 1.20
N TYR A 23 10.96 0.70 0.48
CA TYR A 23 11.38 1.20 -0.84
C TYR A 23 12.64 2.06 -0.80
N LYS A 24 12.90 2.81 0.28
CA LYS A 24 14.13 3.61 0.37
C LYS A 24 15.34 2.73 0.63
N LYS A 25 15.13 1.66 1.41
CA LYS A 25 16.21 0.76 1.81
C LYS A 25 16.61 -0.20 0.69
N ASN A 26 15.61 -0.77 0.00
CA ASN A 26 15.83 -1.85 -0.96
C ASN A 26 15.50 -1.44 -2.41
N GLY A 27 14.51 -0.56 -2.59
CA GLY A 27 14.12 -0.03 -3.90
C GLY A 27 13.45 -1.05 -4.82
N ASN A 28 12.77 -0.54 -5.85
CA ASN A 28 12.48 -1.33 -7.04
C ASN A 28 13.45 -0.93 -8.14
N VAL A 29 14.26 -1.88 -8.61
CA VAL A 29 15.23 -1.64 -9.69
C VAL A 29 14.65 -1.93 -11.08
N ASP A 30 13.44 -2.50 -11.15
CA ASP A 30 12.75 -2.72 -12.41
C ASP A 30 12.04 -1.44 -12.86
N PHE A 31 12.45 -0.86 -13.99
CA PHE A 31 11.85 0.36 -14.54
C PHE A 31 10.37 0.22 -14.89
N LYS A 32 9.88 -1.01 -15.13
CA LYS A 32 8.45 -1.30 -15.31
C LYS A 32 7.71 -1.47 -13.98
N ASN A 33 8.41 -1.26 -12.86
CA ASN A 33 7.92 -1.41 -11.50
C ASN A 33 7.31 -2.80 -11.22
N ARG A 34 7.95 -3.85 -11.74
CA ARG A 34 7.55 -5.24 -11.48
C ARG A 34 8.07 -5.68 -10.12
N TYR A 35 7.26 -6.47 -9.41
CA TYR A 35 7.61 -7.04 -8.13
C TYR A 35 8.69 -8.13 -8.29
N SER A 36 9.64 -8.15 -7.34
CA SER A 36 10.69 -9.15 -7.19
C SER A 36 10.93 -9.45 -5.71
N SER A 37 10.70 -10.69 -5.27
CA SER A 37 10.93 -11.13 -3.89
C SER A 37 12.37 -10.93 -3.41
N ALA A 38 13.34 -10.87 -4.33
CA ALA A 38 14.75 -10.60 -4.03
C ALA A 38 14.99 -9.22 -3.37
N GLN A 39 14.06 -8.26 -3.52
CA GLN A 39 14.20 -6.91 -2.96
C GLN A 39 13.67 -6.77 -1.52
N ASN A 40 13.06 -7.81 -0.91
CA ASN A 40 12.65 -7.78 0.50
C ASN A 40 11.81 -6.54 0.94
N TYR A 41 10.97 -6.03 0.05
CA TYR A 41 10.10 -4.85 0.18
C TYR A 41 8.60 -5.19 0.19
N TYR A 42 8.25 -6.27 0.88
CA TYR A 42 6.89 -6.84 0.87
C TYR A 42 5.84 -5.90 1.45
N GLY A 43 6.17 -5.17 2.53
CA GLY A 43 5.29 -4.21 3.18
C GLY A 43 5.01 -3.04 2.25
N TRP A 44 6.06 -2.44 1.68
CA TRP A 44 5.91 -1.38 0.69
C TRP A 44 5.10 -1.83 -0.54
N ALA A 45 5.41 -3.01 -1.09
CA ALA A 45 4.72 -3.51 -2.28
C ALA A 45 3.21 -3.69 -2.05
N ASN A 46 2.79 -4.14 -0.86
CA ASN A 46 1.37 -4.22 -0.49
C ASN A 46 0.72 -2.84 -0.39
N MET A 47 1.38 -1.89 0.29
CA MET A 47 0.86 -0.53 0.47
C MET A 47 0.77 0.24 -0.85
N ALA A 48 1.74 0.05 -1.76
CA ALA A 48 1.83 0.78 -3.02
C ALA A 48 1.12 0.08 -4.20
N LYS A 49 0.45 -1.05 -3.98
CA LYS A 49 -0.20 -1.82 -5.05
C LYS A 49 -1.34 -1.03 -5.67
N GLY A 50 -1.16 -0.55 -6.91
CA GLY A 50 -2.12 0.34 -7.58
C GLY A 50 -3.49 -0.29 -7.89
N LYS A 51 -3.62 -1.61 -7.82
CA LYS A 51 -4.91 -2.32 -7.95
C LYS A 51 -5.59 -2.61 -6.60
N THR A 52 -5.00 -2.20 -5.49
CA THR A 52 -5.64 -2.30 -4.18
C THR A 52 -6.61 -1.15 -4.03
N THR A 53 -7.86 -1.46 -3.73
CA THR A 53 -8.93 -0.46 -3.49
C THR A 53 -9.48 -0.53 -2.08
N ARG A 54 -9.07 -1.54 -1.30
CA ARG A 54 -9.55 -1.77 0.05
C ARG A 54 -8.43 -2.26 0.95
N ILE A 55 -8.42 -1.70 2.15
CA ILE A 55 -7.53 -2.06 3.24
C ILE A 55 -8.38 -2.30 4.49
N GLY A 56 -8.04 -3.32 5.24
CA GLY A 56 -8.58 -3.56 6.58
C GLY A 56 -7.43 -3.82 7.53
N CYS A 57 -7.33 -3.06 8.61
CA CYS A 57 -6.28 -3.24 9.59
C CYS A 57 -6.87 -3.56 10.96
N SER A 58 -6.11 -4.30 11.77
CA SER A 58 -6.46 -4.62 13.14
C SER A 58 -5.19 -4.67 13.98
N TYR A 59 -5.35 -4.43 15.27
CA TYR A 59 -4.28 -4.56 16.24
C TYR A 59 -4.76 -5.31 17.48
N TRP A 60 -3.81 -5.89 18.18
CA TRP A 60 -4.01 -6.53 19.47
C TRP A 60 -2.89 -6.13 20.42
N ILE A 61 -3.25 -5.66 21.61
CA ILE A 61 -2.26 -5.32 22.66
C ILE A 61 -1.90 -6.61 23.38
N CYS A 62 -0.63 -6.99 23.31
CA CYS A 62 -0.12 -8.19 23.96
C CYS A 62 0.21 -7.93 25.44
N ASP A 63 0.86 -6.80 25.74
CA ASP A 63 1.17 -6.32 27.08
C ASP A 63 1.45 -4.80 27.05
N GLN A 64 2.02 -4.25 28.13
CA GLN A 64 2.31 -2.82 28.27
C GLN A 64 3.25 -2.25 27.19
N GLN A 65 4.07 -3.06 26.53
CA GLN A 65 5.10 -2.61 25.58
C GLN A 65 5.02 -3.29 24.21
N ARG A 66 4.06 -4.20 24.00
CA ARG A 66 3.93 -4.96 22.76
C ARG A 66 2.53 -4.92 22.21
N ALA A 67 2.42 -4.67 20.92
CA ALA A 67 1.20 -4.84 20.15
C ALA A 67 1.51 -5.60 18.85
N ILE A 68 0.55 -6.40 18.41
CA ILE A 68 0.52 -6.96 17.05
C ILE A 68 -0.34 -6.01 16.22
N PHE A 69 0.16 -5.64 15.05
CA PHE A 69 -0.59 -4.84 14.08
C PHE A 69 -0.51 -5.52 12.71
N THR A 70 -1.65 -5.64 12.04
CA THR A 70 -1.75 -6.27 10.73
C THR A 70 -2.72 -5.52 9.84
N CYS A 71 -2.43 -5.53 8.54
CA CYS A 71 -3.32 -5.04 7.51
C CYS A 71 -3.49 -6.10 6.42
N VAL A 72 -4.71 -6.25 5.95
CA VAL A 72 -5.08 -7.05 4.78
C VAL A 72 -5.51 -6.12 3.64
N TYR A 73 -5.16 -6.52 2.44
CA TYR A 73 -5.40 -5.76 1.21
C TYR A 73 -6.17 -6.64 0.22
N ASN A 74 -7.10 -6.06 -0.53
CA ASN A 74 -7.94 -6.82 -1.47
C ASN A 74 -7.24 -7.21 -2.78
N ALA A 75 -5.97 -6.85 -2.97
CA ALA A 75 -5.17 -7.26 -4.11
C ALA A 75 -3.82 -7.83 -3.66
N LYS A 76 -3.35 -8.88 -4.36
CA LYS A 76 -2.05 -9.51 -4.10
C LYS A 76 -0.93 -8.68 -4.74
N ALA A 77 -0.02 -8.16 -3.93
CA ALA A 77 1.18 -7.47 -4.43
C ALA A 77 2.32 -8.42 -4.77
N HIS A 78 2.48 -9.51 -4.01
CA HIS A 78 3.60 -10.46 -4.11
C HIS A 78 3.40 -11.46 -5.26
N CYS A 79 3.35 -10.93 -6.47
CA CYS A 79 3.28 -11.72 -7.69
C CYS A 79 4.51 -11.39 -8.54
N GLU A 80 5.45 -12.34 -8.62
CA GLU A 80 6.67 -12.20 -9.41
C GLU A 80 6.40 -11.67 -10.81
N LYS A 81 7.22 -10.69 -11.23
CA LYS A 81 7.16 -10.06 -12.55
C LYS A 81 5.83 -9.33 -12.85
N ARG A 82 4.89 -9.23 -11.91
CA ARG A 82 3.68 -8.38 -12.03
C ARG A 82 3.97 -7.00 -11.48
N LYS A 83 3.38 -5.98 -12.11
CA LYS A 83 3.54 -4.59 -11.69
C LYS A 83 2.95 -4.36 -10.31
N ILE A 84 3.66 -3.59 -9.48
CA ILE A 84 3.16 -3.09 -8.21
C ILE A 84 2.19 -1.94 -8.50
N TYR A 85 2.60 -0.96 -9.29
CA TYR A 85 1.76 0.06 -9.91
C TYR A 85 2.24 0.33 -11.34
N GLU A 86 1.37 0.89 -12.17
CA GLU A 86 1.70 1.30 -13.54
C GLU A 86 2.58 2.57 -13.50
N PRO A 87 3.79 2.57 -14.11
CA PRO A 87 4.55 3.81 -14.27
C PRO A 87 3.85 4.75 -15.25
N GLY A 88 3.66 6.01 -14.86
CA GLY A 88 2.99 7.03 -15.67
C GLY A 88 2.72 8.31 -14.88
N PRO A 89 2.15 9.34 -15.52
CA PRO A 89 1.67 10.52 -14.81
C PRO A 89 0.54 10.14 -13.83
N PRO A 90 0.36 10.90 -12.74
CA PRO A 90 -0.85 10.80 -11.92
C PRO A 90 -2.09 11.20 -12.75
N CYS A 91 -3.27 10.75 -12.33
CA CYS A 91 -4.50 11.16 -12.98
C CYS A 91 -4.74 12.67 -12.84
N SER A 92 -5.32 13.27 -13.87
CA SER A 92 -5.74 14.67 -13.92
C SER A 92 -7.25 14.82 -14.11
N ASP A 93 -7.87 13.84 -14.76
CA ASP A 93 -9.32 13.72 -14.93
C ASP A 93 -9.78 12.25 -14.85
N ASP A 94 -11.09 12.03 -14.93
CA ASP A 94 -11.70 10.70 -14.76
C ASP A 94 -11.29 9.71 -15.87
N ASP A 95 -10.97 10.18 -17.08
CA ASP A 95 -10.62 9.33 -18.22
C ASP A 95 -9.23 8.69 -18.06
N ASP A 96 -8.35 9.31 -17.27
CA ASP A 96 -7.06 8.72 -16.87
C ASP A 96 -7.23 7.46 -16.00
N CYS A 97 -8.40 7.27 -15.37
CA CYS A 97 -8.67 6.22 -14.39
C CYS A 97 -9.30 4.96 -14.99
N SER A 98 -8.56 4.27 -15.84
CA SER A 98 -9.06 3.12 -16.63
C SER A 98 -9.05 1.75 -15.91
N THR A 99 -8.52 1.64 -14.69
CA THR A 99 -8.32 0.32 -14.04
C THR A 99 -9.64 -0.35 -13.65
N TYR A 100 -10.62 0.42 -13.19
CA TYR A 100 -11.96 -0.05 -12.86
C TYR A 100 -13.00 0.84 -13.55
N PRO A 101 -14.05 0.28 -14.18
CA PRO A 101 -15.09 1.09 -14.83
C PRO A 101 -15.73 2.06 -13.84
N ASN A 102 -16.07 3.27 -14.30
CA ASN A 102 -16.67 4.32 -13.47
C ASN A 102 -15.81 4.78 -12.29
N SER A 103 -14.48 4.65 -12.39
CA SER A 103 -13.57 5.30 -11.46
C SER A 103 -13.56 6.82 -11.66
N ARG A 104 -13.21 7.56 -10.61
CA ARG A 104 -13.00 9.01 -10.67
C ARG A 104 -11.58 9.36 -10.32
N CYS A 105 -11.05 10.44 -10.88
CA CYS A 105 -9.81 11.00 -10.41
C CYS A 105 -10.06 11.92 -9.21
N ILE A 106 -9.12 11.90 -8.26
CA ILE A 106 -8.98 12.92 -7.21
C ILE A 106 -7.75 13.75 -7.58
N PRO A 107 -7.89 14.84 -8.38
CA PRO A 107 -6.73 15.52 -8.98
C PRO A 107 -5.77 16.09 -7.94
N SER A 108 -6.29 16.54 -6.79
CA SER A 108 -5.47 17.05 -5.69
C SER A 108 -4.53 16.01 -5.07
N LEU A 109 -4.80 14.72 -5.28
CA LEU A 109 -3.98 13.60 -4.81
C LEU A 109 -3.28 12.86 -5.95
N GLY A 110 -3.72 13.05 -7.21
CA GLY A 110 -3.27 12.25 -8.34
C GLY A 110 -3.65 10.78 -8.24
N LEU A 111 -4.74 10.47 -7.52
CA LEU A 111 -5.19 9.11 -7.22
C LEU A 111 -6.54 8.82 -7.87
N CYS A 112 -6.67 7.61 -8.42
CA CYS A 112 -7.94 7.09 -8.91
C CYS A 112 -8.76 6.47 -7.76
N GLN A 113 -9.97 6.97 -7.56
CA GLN A 113 -10.97 6.38 -6.69
C GLN A 113 -11.78 5.35 -7.47
N ALA A 114 -11.67 4.09 -7.06
CA ALA A 114 -12.52 3.01 -7.59
C ALA A 114 -13.99 3.23 -7.20
N PRO A 115 -14.95 2.75 -8.01
CA PRO A 115 -16.37 2.90 -7.70
C PRO A 115 -16.75 2.19 -6.40
N ASP A 116 -17.78 2.70 -5.73
CA ASP A 116 -18.41 2.01 -4.61
C ASP A 116 -18.97 0.66 -5.07
N ILE A 117 -18.84 -0.37 -4.23
CA ILE A 117 -19.57 -1.62 -4.49
C ILE A 117 -21.04 -1.36 -4.13
N PRO A 118 -22.00 -1.69 -5.04
CA PRO A 118 -23.41 -1.62 -4.72
C PRO A 118 -23.67 -2.40 -3.43
N LYS A 119 -24.24 -1.73 -2.43
CA LYS A 119 -24.76 -2.43 -1.25
C LYS A 119 -25.95 -3.27 -1.74
N GLY A 120 -25.75 -4.58 -1.83
CA GLY A 120 -26.83 -5.54 -2.04
C GLY A 120 -27.77 -5.61 -0.84
#